data_AF-A0A540NFF6-F1
#
_entry.id   AF-A0A540NFF6-F1
#
_cell.length_a   1.000
_cell.length_b   1.000
_cell.length_c   1.000
_cell.angle_alpha   90.00
_cell.angle_beta   90.00
_cell.angle_gamma   90.00
#
_symmetry.space_group_name_H-M   'P 1'
#
loop_
_entity.id
_entity.type
_entity.pdbx_description
1 polymer ?
#
loop_
_entity_poly.entity_id
_entity_poly.type
_entity_poly.pdbx_seq_one_letter_code
_entity_poly.pdbx_strand_id
1 'polypeptide(L)'
;MLRHLRCKALEDFQVRLEQSLNKGEGFASFVRTCAQSSMLEFEKGCADAAIQQTNWDASKVREKLRLDIDAHALSVRGTKLAELNSNYEKKLSSSLSGPVEALLETGANDTWALIRKLLNCETEVAVSEFSTAFANFELDNETVAK
;
A
#
# COMPACT_ATOMS: atom_id res chain seq x y z
N MET A 1 0.82 13.02 29.72
CA MET A 1 0.44 11.59 29.56
C MET A 1 -0.28 11.32 28.24
N LEU A 2 -1.43 11.93 27.92
CA LEU A 2 -2.16 11.69 26.64
C LEU A 2 -1.31 11.89 25.37
N ARG A 3 -0.46 12.93 25.34
CA ARG A 3 0.49 13.16 24.23
C ARG A 3 1.43 11.98 24.01
N HIS A 4 1.94 11.39 25.09
CA HIS A 4 2.84 10.24 25.04
C HIS A 4 2.11 8.98 24.56
N LEU A 5 0.91 8.70 25.09
CA LEU A 5 0.08 7.59 24.63
C LEU A 5 -0.20 7.68 23.12
N ARG A 6 -0.50 8.88 22.63
CA ARG A 6 -0.70 9.14 21.21
C ARG A 6 0.55 8.86 20.38
N CYS A 7 1.70 9.41 20.79
CA CYS A 7 2.98 9.19 20.09
C CYS A 7 3.30 7.69 20.02
N LYS A 8 3.17 6.97 21.14
CA LYS A 8 3.40 5.53 21.20
C LYS A 8 2.46 4.76 20.26
N ALA A 9 1.16 5.02 20.30
CA ALA A 9 0.19 4.31 19.43
C ALA A 9 0.44 4.57 17.93
N LEU A 10 0.93 5.76 17.58
CA LEU A 10 1.33 6.11 16.21
C LEU A 10 2.63 5.42 15.80
N GLU A 11 3.64 5.40 16.67
CA GLU A 11 4.90 4.68 16.41
C GLU A 11 4.65 3.17 16.25
N ASP A 12 3.84 2.58 17.13
CA ASP A 12 3.45 1.17 17.05
C ASP A 12 2.69 0.86 15.74
N PHE A 13 1.81 1.78 15.28
CA PHE A 13 1.16 1.68 13.97
C PHE A 13 2.19 1.63 12.83
N GLN A 14 3.12 2.59 12.81
CA GLN A 14 4.12 2.73 11.76
C GLN A 14 5.02 1.50 11.69
N VAL A 15 5.50 1.00 12.84
CA VAL A 15 6.34 -0.20 12.93
C VAL A 15 5.59 -1.43 12.44
N ARG A 16 4.34 -1.64 12.89
CA ARG A 16 3.52 -2.77 12.43
C ARG A 16 3.26 -2.71 10.93
N LEU A 17 2.99 -1.52 10.39
CA LEU A 17 2.78 -1.32 8.96
C LEU A 17 4.06 -1.62 8.18
N GLU A 18 5.20 -1.08 8.58
CA GLU A 18 6.46 -1.34 7.90
C GLU A 18 6.83 -2.83 7.88
N GLN A 19 6.57 -3.54 8.98
CA GLN A 19 6.84 -4.98 9.06
C GLN A 19 5.95 -5.82 8.15
N SER A 20 4.68 -5.43 7.94
CA SER A 20 3.76 -6.20 7.09
C SER A 20 4.03 -6.00 5.60
N LEU A 21 4.63 -4.86 5.21
CA LEU A 21 5.07 -4.62 3.83
C LEU A 21 6.04 -5.69 3.33
N ASN A 22 6.73 -6.39 4.23
CA ASN A 22 7.65 -7.49 3.91
C ASN A 22 6.97 -8.86 3.85
N LYS A 23 5.70 -8.98 4.23
CA LYS A 23 5.00 -10.27 4.43
C LYS A 23 3.98 -10.62 3.34
N GLY A 24 3.73 -9.73 2.39
CA GLY A 24 2.81 -9.98 1.28
C GLY A 24 1.33 -10.06 1.68
N GLU A 25 0.97 -9.54 2.85
CA GLU A 25 -0.42 -9.43 3.30
C GLU A 25 -1.15 -8.33 2.48
N GLY A 26 -2.48 -8.46 2.32
CA GLY A 26 -3.29 -7.47 1.61
C GLY A 26 -3.22 -6.10 2.31
N PHE A 27 -2.67 -5.10 1.61
CA PHE A 27 -2.32 -3.80 2.18
C PHE A 27 -3.51 -3.12 2.89
N ALA A 28 -4.65 -3.02 2.22
CA ALA A 28 -5.83 -2.33 2.77
C ALA A 28 -6.38 -3.02 4.03
N SER A 29 -6.50 -4.35 3.99
CA SER A 29 -6.96 -5.15 5.12
C SER A 29 -6.03 -5.02 6.34
N PHE A 30 -4.72 -5.04 6.09
CA PHE A 30 -3.72 -4.87 7.15
C PHE A 30 -3.79 -3.48 7.76
N VAL A 31 -3.79 -2.42 6.94
CA VAL A 31 -3.89 -1.03 7.41
C VAL A 31 -5.12 -0.84 8.30
N ARG A 32 -6.28 -1.37 7.89
CA ARG A 32 -7.52 -1.30 8.67
C ARG A 32 -7.37 -1.98 10.04
N THR A 33 -6.83 -3.19 10.06
CA THR A 33 -6.62 -3.97 11.30
C THR A 33 -5.60 -3.31 12.23
N CYS A 34 -4.50 -2.82 11.66
CA CYS A 34 -3.44 -2.14 12.39
C CYS A 34 -3.93 -0.81 12.99
N ALA A 35 -4.66 -0.02 12.20
CA ALA A 35 -5.27 1.23 12.67
C ALA A 35 -6.25 0.98 13.82
N GLN A 36 -7.14 -0.01 13.68
CA GLN A 36 -8.07 -0.40 14.75
C GLN A 36 -7.33 -0.82 16.03
N SER A 37 -6.27 -1.63 15.89
CA SER A 37 -5.46 -2.06 17.03
C SER A 37 -4.77 -0.90 17.74
N SER A 38 -4.18 0.03 16.99
CA SER A 38 -3.55 1.25 17.55
C SER A 38 -4.55 2.15 18.26
N MET A 39 -5.77 2.27 17.73
CA MET A 39 -6.84 3.05 18.38
C MET A 39 -7.28 2.39 19.70
N LEU A 40 -7.44 1.07 19.72
CA LEU A 40 -7.78 0.32 20.94
C LEU A 40 -6.69 0.41 22.01
N GLU A 41 -5.42 0.32 21.63
CA GLU A 41 -4.28 0.49 22.54
C GLU A 41 -4.25 1.89 23.16
N PHE A 42 -4.53 2.92 22.36
CA PHE A 42 -4.65 4.29 22.83
C PHE A 42 -5.82 4.45 23.82
N GLU A 43 -7.00 3.92 23.49
CA GLU A 43 -8.20 4.01 24.34
C GLU A 43 -8.00 3.29 25.67
N LYS A 44 -7.40 2.09 25.66
CA LYS A 44 -7.02 1.36 26.87
C LYS A 44 -6.06 2.17 27.74
N GLY A 45 -5.01 2.73 27.14
CA GLY A 45 -4.07 3.58 27.85
C GLY A 45 -4.72 4.84 28.46
N CYS A 46 -5.73 5.41 27.80
CA CYS A 46 -6.51 6.52 28.33
C CYS A 46 -7.38 6.09 29.52
N ALA A 47 -8.04 4.93 29.46
CA ALA A 47 -8.85 4.41 30.55
C ALA A 47 -8.00 4.11 31.80
N ASP A 48 -6.85 3.45 31.63
CA ASP A 48 -5.91 3.14 32.72
C ASP A 48 -5.39 4.42 33.41
N ALA A 49 -5.18 5.48 32.62
CA ALA A 49 -4.78 6.80 33.09
C ALA A 49 -5.88 7.58 33.83
N ALA A 50 -7.13 7.51 33.34
CA ALA A 50 -8.27 8.24 33.90
C ALA A 50 -8.67 7.72 35.29
N ILE A 51 -8.46 6.44 35.56
CA ILE A 51 -8.62 5.83 36.89
C ILE A 51 -7.68 6.48 37.93
N GLN A 52 -6.56 7.07 37.48
CA GLN A 52 -5.52 7.62 38.35
C GLN A 52 -5.65 9.13 38.62
N GLN A 53 -6.34 9.95 37.80
CA GLN A 53 -6.58 11.38 38.06
C GLN A 53 -7.47 12.05 36.98
N THR A 54 -8.45 12.88 37.41
CA THR A 54 -9.25 13.91 36.67
C THR A 54 -9.94 13.54 35.34
N ASN A 55 -11.15 14.06 35.13
CA ASN A 55 -11.95 13.89 33.90
C ASN A 55 -11.28 14.56 32.68
N TRP A 56 -10.30 13.91 32.08
CA TRP A 56 -9.54 14.41 30.92
C TRP A 56 -10.26 14.09 29.61
N ASP A 57 -10.56 15.13 28.83
CA ASP A 57 -11.15 15.00 27.50
C ASP A 57 -10.10 14.54 26.47
N ALA A 58 -10.04 13.22 26.25
CA ALA A 58 -9.15 12.60 25.27
C ALA A 58 -9.65 12.73 23.82
N SER A 59 -10.85 13.28 23.59
CA SER A 59 -11.50 13.28 22.27
C SER A 59 -10.64 13.94 21.18
N LYS A 60 -10.06 15.10 21.46
CA LYS A 60 -9.18 15.83 20.52
C LYS A 60 -7.89 15.08 20.22
N VAL A 61 -7.33 14.39 21.22
CA VAL A 61 -6.09 13.62 21.07
C VAL A 61 -6.34 12.36 20.25
N ARG A 62 -7.48 11.70 20.49
CA ARG A 62 -7.97 10.56 19.72
C ARG A 62 -8.21 10.91 18.26
N GLU A 63 -8.93 12.01 18.01
CA GLU A 63 -9.19 12.49 16.65
C GLU A 63 -7.89 12.77 15.91
N LYS A 64 -6.94 13.43 16.57
CA LYS A 64 -5.62 13.67 16.00
C LYS A 64 -4.84 12.38 15.72
N LEU A 65 -4.94 11.37 16.59
CA LEU A 65 -4.33 10.07 16.34
C LEU A 65 -4.90 9.44 15.05
N ARG A 66 -6.22 9.44 14.90
CA ARG A 66 -6.88 8.92 13.69
C ARG A 66 -6.37 9.62 12.44
N LEU A 67 -6.35 10.95 12.44
CA LEU A 67 -5.86 11.74 11.30
C LEU A 67 -4.38 11.48 10.99
N ASP A 68 -3.53 11.35 12.01
CA ASP A 68 -2.11 11.06 11.82
C ASP A 68 -1.90 9.64 11.24
N ILE A 69 -2.70 8.66 11.67
CA ILE A 69 -2.71 7.28 11.13
C ILE A 69 -3.17 7.29 9.66
N ASP A 70 -4.29 7.94 9.37
CA ASP A 70 -4.86 8.02 8.01
C ASP A 70 -3.86 8.70 7.06
N ALA A 71 -3.25 9.81 7.47
CA ALA A 71 -2.25 10.52 6.67
C ALA A 71 -1.01 9.65 6.40
N HIS A 72 -0.54 8.89 7.39
CA HIS A 72 0.60 7.98 7.20
C HIS A 72 0.22 6.81 6.27
N ALA A 73 -0.95 6.21 6.45
CA ALA A 73 -1.45 5.15 5.59
C ALA A 73 -1.57 5.59 4.12
N LEU A 74 -2.11 6.79 3.87
CA LEU A 74 -2.20 7.39 2.53
C LEU A 74 -0.82 7.59 1.90
N SER A 75 0.15 8.10 2.67
CA SER A 75 1.53 8.30 2.21
C SER A 75 2.21 6.99 1.83
N VAL A 76 2.12 5.97 2.70
CA VAL A 76 2.70 4.64 2.43
C VAL A 76 2.03 4.01 1.22
N ARG A 77 0.70 4.13 1.10
CA ARG A 77 -0.03 3.63 -0.07
C ARG A 77 0.46 4.25 -1.36
N GLY A 78 0.61 5.57 -1.40
CA GLY A 78 1.11 6.28 -2.58
C GLY A 78 2.51 5.80 -2.99
N THR A 79 3.41 5.67 -2.02
CA THR A 79 4.76 5.12 -2.25
C THR A 79 4.69 3.70 -2.81
N LYS A 80 3.85 2.83 -2.23
CA LYS A 80 3.73 1.43 -2.66
C LYS A 80 3.11 1.28 -4.04
N LEU A 81 2.15 2.12 -4.41
CA LEU A 81 1.60 2.14 -5.76
C LEU A 81 2.63 2.60 -6.79
N ALA A 82 3.45 3.60 -6.46
CA ALA A 82 4.54 4.03 -7.34
C ALA A 82 5.60 2.93 -7.53
N GLU A 83 5.99 2.25 -6.45
CA GLU A 83 6.88 1.08 -6.50
C GLU A 83 6.29 -0.05 -7.35
N LEU A 84 4.99 -0.35 -7.17
CA LEU A 84 4.28 -1.36 -7.95
C LEU A 84 4.34 -1.04 -9.44
N ASN A 85 3.99 0.18 -9.82
CA ASN A 85 4.01 0.63 -11.21
C ASN A 85 5.43 0.49 -11.82
N SER A 86 6.44 0.99 -11.12
CA SER A 86 7.83 0.91 -11.58
C SER A 86 8.32 -0.54 -11.74
N ASN A 87 7.93 -1.44 -10.83
CA ASN A 87 8.30 -2.85 -10.91
C ASN A 87 7.71 -3.53 -12.15
N TYR A 88 6.43 -3.27 -12.46
CA TYR A 88 5.78 -3.85 -13.63
C TYR A 88 6.27 -3.26 -14.95
N GLU A 89 6.58 -1.96 -15.00
CA GLU A 89 7.27 -1.35 -16.16
C GLU A 89 8.62 -2.03 -16.42
N LYS A 90 9.42 -2.25 -15.36
CA LYS A 90 10.70 -2.95 -15.46
C LYS A 90 10.52 -4.40 -15.92
N LYS A 91 9.56 -5.12 -15.34
CA LYS A 91 9.27 -6.52 -15.68
C LYS A 91 8.90 -6.65 -17.15
N LEU A 92 7.97 -5.82 -17.64
CA LEU A 92 7.56 -5.79 -19.05
C LEU A 92 8.74 -5.46 -19.97
N SER A 93 9.54 -4.45 -19.63
CA SER A 93 10.74 -4.12 -20.42
C SER A 93 11.72 -5.29 -20.49
N SER A 94 11.88 -6.04 -19.40
CA SER A 94 12.81 -7.17 -19.34
C SER A 94 12.30 -8.41 -20.07
N SER A 95 10.98 -8.66 -20.09
CA SER A 95 10.41 -9.79 -20.83
C SER A 95 10.43 -9.55 -22.34
N LEU A 96 10.39 -8.29 -22.77
CA LEU A 96 10.43 -7.91 -24.17
C LEU A 96 11.84 -7.83 -24.77
N SER A 97 12.84 -7.35 -24.01
CA SER A 97 14.14 -6.97 -24.59
C SER A 97 14.82 -8.09 -25.38
N GLY A 98 15.01 -9.26 -24.75
CA GLY A 98 15.67 -10.40 -25.39
C GLY A 98 14.91 -10.96 -26.60
N PRO A 99 13.61 -11.28 -26.47
CA PRO A 99 12.83 -11.77 -27.60
C PRO A 99 12.72 -10.78 -28.76
N VAL A 100 12.59 -9.48 -28.48
CA VAL A 100 12.58 -8.44 -29.53
C VAL A 100 13.92 -8.39 -30.25
N GLU A 101 15.04 -8.42 -29.53
CA GLU A 101 16.38 -8.46 -30.12
C GLU A 101 16.54 -9.68 -31.05
N ALA A 102 16.16 -10.88 -30.60
CA ALA A 102 16.24 -12.09 -31.42
C ALA A 102 15.38 -12.02 -32.70
N LEU A 103 14.19 -11.41 -32.63
CA LEU A 103 13.33 -11.21 -33.79
C LEU A 103 13.90 -10.21 -34.78
N LEU A 104 14.58 -9.17 -34.29
CA LEU A 104 15.26 -8.18 -35.12
C LEU A 104 16.48 -8.79 -35.83
N GLU A 105 17.29 -9.59 -35.13
CA GLU A 105 18.44 -10.30 -35.70
C GLU A 105 18.05 -11.30 -36.79
N THR A 106 16.86 -11.91 -36.69
CA THR A 106 16.37 -12.85 -37.72
C THR A 106 16.05 -12.14 -39.04
N GLY A 107 15.63 -10.88 -38.99
CA GLY A 107 15.35 -10.06 -40.18
C GLY A 107 14.26 -10.62 -41.11
N ALA A 108 13.32 -11.40 -40.59
CA ALA A 108 12.26 -12.03 -41.38
C ALA A 108 11.21 -11.01 -41.84
N ASN A 109 10.53 -11.31 -42.94
CA ASN A 109 9.47 -10.44 -43.49
C ASN A 109 8.30 -10.21 -42.51
N ASP A 110 8.09 -11.13 -41.56
CA ASP A 110 7.05 -11.08 -40.54
C ASP A 110 7.54 -10.58 -39.17
N THR A 111 8.82 -10.17 -39.02
CA THR A 111 9.41 -9.70 -37.75
C THR A 111 8.53 -8.70 -37.01
N TRP A 112 8.03 -7.67 -37.70
CA TRP A 112 7.17 -6.65 -37.07
C TRP A 112 5.81 -7.19 -36.61
N ALA A 113 5.25 -8.18 -37.31
CA ALA A 113 4.01 -8.82 -36.90
C ALA A 113 4.23 -9.66 -35.63
N LEU A 114 5.35 -10.38 -35.56
CA LEU A 114 5.75 -11.15 -34.38
C LEU A 114 6.02 -10.25 -33.17
N ILE A 115 6.71 -9.12 -33.34
CA ILE A 115 6.94 -8.14 -32.26
C ILE A 115 5.63 -7.59 -31.71
N ARG A 116 4.67 -7.21 -32.56
CA ARG A 116 3.35 -6.74 -32.09
C ARG A 116 2.60 -7.81 -31.32
N LYS A 117 2.64 -9.07 -31.79
CA LYS A 117 2.01 -10.20 -31.12
C LYS A 117 2.63 -10.45 -29.73
N LEU A 118 3.96 -10.44 -29.66
CA LEU A 118 4.71 -10.56 -28.41
C LEU A 118 4.34 -9.42 -27.44
N LEU A 119 4.43 -8.17 -27.90
CA LEU A 119 4.09 -7.00 -27.08
C LEU A 119 2.69 -7.11 -26.49
N ASN A 120 1.70 -7.50 -27.31
CA ASN A 120 0.33 -7.65 -26.86
C ASN A 120 0.21 -8.72 -25.77
N CYS A 121 0.81 -9.90 -25.99
CA CYS A 121 0.78 -11.00 -25.03
C CYS A 121 1.45 -10.63 -23.69
N GLU A 122 2.66 -10.07 -23.73
CA GLU A 122 3.40 -9.67 -22.53
C GLU A 122 2.68 -8.54 -21.77
N THR A 123 2.06 -7.61 -22.51
CA THR A 123 1.25 -6.54 -21.91
C THR A 123 0.01 -7.09 -21.22
N GLU A 124 -0.72 -8.01 -21.86
CA GLU A 124 -1.91 -8.65 -21.26
C GLU A 124 -1.57 -9.40 -19.97
N VAL A 125 -0.46 -10.14 -19.96
CA VAL A 125 0.05 -10.83 -18.77
C VAL A 125 0.40 -9.82 -17.67
N ALA A 126 1.18 -8.79 -18.00
CA ALA A 126 1.58 -7.76 -17.05
C ALA A 126 0.37 -7.01 -16.46
N VAL A 127 -0.63 -6.66 -17.29
CA VAL A 127 -1.86 -5.99 -16.85
C VAL A 127 -2.69 -6.88 -15.92
N SER A 128 -2.81 -8.18 -16.21
CA SER A 128 -3.54 -9.13 -15.36
C SER A 128 -2.89 -9.27 -13.98
N GLU A 129 -1.57 -9.45 -13.94
CA GLU A 129 -0.81 -9.56 -12.70
C GLU A 129 -0.82 -8.24 -11.91
N PHE A 130 -0.63 -7.10 -12.61
CA PHE A 130 -0.71 -5.77 -12.01
C PHE A 130 -2.08 -5.54 -11.38
N SER A 131 -3.17 -5.84 -12.10
CA SER A 131 -4.54 -5.66 -11.61
C SER A 131 -4.81 -6.49 -10.35
N THR A 132 -4.29 -7.72 -10.32
CA THR A 132 -4.38 -8.60 -9.15
C THR A 132 -3.63 -8.01 -7.95
N ALA A 133 -2.41 -7.51 -8.15
CA ALA A 133 -1.63 -6.89 -7.09
C ALA A 133 -2.23 -5.53 -6.64
N PHE A 134 -2.79 -4.77 -7.56
CA PHE A 134 -3.44 -3.48 -7.33
C PHE A 134 -4.73 -3.62 -6.51
N ALA A 135 -5.49 -4.70 -6.70
CA ALA A 135 -6.70 -4.98 -5.93
C ALA A 135 -6.46 -5.06 -4.41
N ASN A 136 -5.25 -5.44 -3.98
CA ASN A 136 -4.87 -5.48 -2.57
C ASN A 136 -4.88 -4.10 -1.87
N PHE A 137 -4.94 -3.01 -2.65
CA PHE A 137 -4.99 -1.65 -2.15
C PHE A 137 -6.42 -1.09 -2.02
N GLU A 138 -7.46 -1.85 -2.42
CA GLU A 138 -8.89 -1.52 -2.29
C GLU A 138 -9.26 -0.08 -2.72
N LEU A 139 -8.69 0.40 -3.83
CA LEU A 139 -8.89 1.78 -4.30
C LEU A 139 -10.30 2.08 -4.84
N ASP A 140 -11.09 1.05 -5.15
CA ASP A 140 -12.42 1.18 -5.75
C ASP A 140 -13.47 1.79 -4.81
N ASN A 141 -13.17 1.95 -3.51
CA ASN A 141 -14.12 2.42 -2.51
C ASN A 141 -13.85 3.85 -1.98
N GLU A 142 -12.77 4.52 -2.39
CA GLU A 142 -12.36 5.79 -1.77
C GLU A 142 -12.74 7.07 -2.55
N THR A 143 -13.29 6.95 -3.76
CA THR A 143 -13.64 8.13 -4.58
C THR A 143 -15.04 8.70 -4.35
N VAL A 144 -15.78 8.23 -3.33
CA VAL A 144 -17.10 8.78 -2.98
C VAL A 144 -17.20 9.09 -1.48
N ALA A 145 -16.40 10.05 -1.02
CA ALA A 145 -16.77 10.86 0.14
C ALA A 145 -16.97 12.30 -0.35
N LYS A 146 -18.24 12.69 -0.46
CA LYS A 146 -18.71 14.01 -0.86
C LYS A 146 -19.14 14.79 0.37
#